data_AF-A0A3R9ZQR1-F1
#
_entry.id   AF-A0A3R9ZQR1-F1
#
_cell.length_a   1.000
_cell.length_b   1.000
_cell.length_c   1.000
_cell.angle_alpha   90.00
_cell.angle_beta   90.00
_cell.angle_gamma   90.00
#
_symmetry.space_group_name_H-M   'P 1'
#
loop_
_entity.id
_entity.type
_entity.pdbx_description
1 polymer ?
#
loop_
_entity_poly.entity_id
_entity_poly.type
_entity_poly.pdbx_seq_one_letter_code
_entity_poly.pdbx_strand_id
1 'polypeptide(L)' 'QHCGQFISSARERLTFEKNIKDNYLNNHLEDPLVKVCRIAKNLEGVAVEYRESYGLADNFHYEITIN' A
#
# COMPACT_ATOMS: atom_id res chain seq x y z
N GLN A 1 15.60 -21.79 9.71
CA GLN A 1 15.64 -20.36 10.07
C GLN A 1 14.29 -19.76 9.72
N HIS A 2 13.53 -19.27 10.69
CA HIS A 2 12.32 -18.48 10.43
C HIS A 2 12.74 -17.01 10.34
N CYS A 3 12.47 -16.34 9.24
CA CYS A 3 12.94 -14.98 8.97
C CYS A 3 12.34 -13.89 9.89
N GLY A 4 11.67 -14.22 11.00
CA GLY A 4 11.01 -13.22 11.87
C GLY A 4 9.91 -12.42 11.16
N GLN A 5 9.47 -12.87 9.99
CA GLN A 5 8.61 -12.15 9.05
C GLN A 5 7.10 -12.33 9.33
N PHE A 6 6.72 -12.89 10.48
CA PHE A 6 5.30 -12.99 10.81
C PHE A 6 4.75 -11.59 11.07
N ILE A 7 3.75 -11.17 10.29
CA ILE A 7 3.08 -9.89 10.44
C ILE A 7 1.90 -10.07 11.41
N SER A 8 1.97 -9.42 12.57
CA SER A 8 0.92 -9.43 13.60
C SER A 8 -0.13 -8.33 13.35
N SER A 9 0.31 -7.20 12.80
CA SER A 9 -0.53 -6.02 12.57
C SER A 9 0.02 -5.17 11.45
N ALA A 10 -0.84 -4.38 10.82
CA ALA A 10 -0.45 -3.40 9.84
C ALA A 10 -1.32 -2.15 9.96
N ARG A 11 -0.74 -0.99 9.64
CA ARG A 11 -1.47 0.25 9.41
C ARG A 11 -1.33 0.63 7.95
N GLU A 12 -2.44 0.90 7.31
CA GLU A 12 -2.50 1.35 5.93
C GLU A 12 -3.05 2.79 5.86
N ARG A 13 -2.51 3.58 4.93
CA ARG A 13 -3.04 4.89 4.55
C ARG A 13 -3.27 4.87 3.05
N LEU A 14 -4.50 5.18 2.65
CA LEU A 14 -4.89 5.31 1.26
C LEU A 14 -4.99 6.80 0.92
N THR A 15 -4.36 7.20 -0.19
CA THR A 15 -4.44 8.56 -0.74
C THR A 15 -4.70 8.49 -2.24
N PHE A 16 -5.43 9.49 -2.76
CA PHE A 16 -5.55 9.70 -4.20
C PHE A 16 -4.56 10.79 -4.60
N GLU A 17 -3.70 10.50 -5.57
CA GLU A 17 -2.62 11.38 -6.01
C GLU A 17 -2.68 11.57 -7.52
N LYS A 18 -2.27 12.75 -7.99
CA LYS A 18 -2.08 13.09 -9.40
C LYS A 18 -0.66 13.61 -9.59
N ASN A 19 -0.25 13.77 -10.85
CA ASN A 19 1.10 14.19 -11.25
C ASN A 19 2.19 13.18 -10.85
N ILE A 20 1.83 11.90 -10.80
CA ILE A 20 2.76 10.79 -10.57
C ILE A 20 2.82 9.96 -11.84
N LYS A 21 4.02 9.66 -12.34
CA LYS A 21 4.24 8.72 -13.43
C LYS A 21 4.92 7.48 -12.86
N ASP A 22 4.25 6.34 -12.92
CA ASP A 22 4.82 5.05 -12.50
C ASP A 22 5.34 4.28 -13.73
N ASN A 23 6.42 3.53 -13.56
CA ASN A 23 7.07 2.80 -14.67
C ASN A 23 6.35 1.49 -15.01
N TYR A 24 5.54 0.97 -14.09
CA TYR A 24 4.80 -0.28 -14.22
C TYR A 24 3.32 -0.05 -14.48
N LEU A 25 2.80 1.13 -14.15
CA LEU A 25 1.46 1.56 -14.53
C LEU A 25 1.53 2.37 -15.83
N ASN A 26 0.71 2.00 -16.80
CA ASN A 26 0.59 2.74 -18.07
C ASN A 26 -0.27 4.02 -17.89
N ASN A 27 0.06 4.84 -16.89
CA ASN A 27 -0.72 6.03 -16.52
C ASN A 27 -0.11 7.32 -17.10
N HIS A 28 -0.94 8.34 -17.34
CA HIS A 28 -0.52 9.70 -17.65
C HIS A 28 -0.41 10.51 -16.34
N LEU A 29 0.22 11.69 -16.40
CA LEU A 29 0.41 12.51 -15.20
C LEU A 29 -0.91 13.01 -14.61
N GLU A 30 -1.90 13.25 -15.45
CA GLU A 30 -3.25 13.66 -15.07
C GLU A 30 -4.10 12.54 -14.47
N ASP A 31 -3.73 11.27 -14.71
CA ASP A 31 -4.47 10.10 -14.26
C ASP A 31 -4.38 10.00 -12.73
N PRO A 32 -5.53 9.91 -12.02
CA PRO A 32 -5.51 9.70 -10.58
C PRO A 32 -5.01 8.29 -10.24
N LEU A 33 -4.05 8.22 -9.32
CA LEU A 33 -3.57 6.98 -8.74
C LEU A 33 -4.04 6.85 -7.29
N VAL A 34 -4.38 5.63 -6.87
CA VAL A 34 -4.51 5.29 -5.45
C VAL A 34 -3.15 4.86 -4.94
N LYS A 35 -2.62 5.58 -3.95
CA LYS A 35 -1.43 5.19 -3.21
C LYS A 35 -1.84 4.50 -1.92
N VAL A 36 -1.25 3.35 -1.63
CA VAL A 36 -1.38 2.64 -0.36
C VAL A 36 -0.01 2.61 0.32
N CYS A 37 0.11 3.33 1.43
CA CYS A 37 1.26 3.25 2.33
C CYS A 37 0.97 2.28 3.46
N ARG A 38 1.80 1.25 3.63
CA ARG A 38 1.65 0.23 4.66
C ARG A 38 2.88 0.21 5.57
N ILE A 39 2.64 0.17 6.88
CA ILE A 39 3.64 -0.17 7.90
C ILE A 39 3.15 -1.42 8.60
N ALA A 40 3.89 -2.52 8.48
CA ALA A 40 3.56 -3.79 9.10
C ALA A 40 4.56 -4.18 10.21
N LYS A 41 4.03 -4.78 11.27
CA LYS A 41 4.75 -5.05 12.52
C LYS A 41 4.70 -6.53 12.89
N ASN A 42 5.74 -7.03 13.53
CA ASN A 42 5.81 -8.39 14.07
C ASN A 42 5.11 -8.51 15.44
N LEU A 43 5.20 -9.68 16.09
CA LEU A 43 4.54 -9.95 17.38
C LEU A 43 5.05 -9.05 18.50
N GLU A 44 6.29 -8.59 18.42
CA GLU A 44 6.92 -7.66 19.37
C GLU A 44 6.54 -6.19 19.10
N GLY A 45 5.70 -5.92 18.08
CA GLY A 45 5.30 -4.57 17.68
C GLY A 45 6.37 -3.80 16.92
N VAL A 46 7.47 -4.46 16.52
CA VAL A 46 8.56 -3.89 15.73
C VAL A 46 8.16 -3.83 14.26
N ALA A 47 8.38 -2.69 13.61
CA ALA A 47 8.12 -2.56 12.18
C ALA A 47 9.12 -3.41 11.37
N VAL A 48 8.60 -4.30 10.52
CA VAL A 48 9.39 -5.24 9.71
C VAL A 48 9.19 -5.03 8.21
N GLU A 49 8.17 -4.25 7.82
CA GLU A 49 7.91 -3.89 6.43
C GLU A 49 7.40 -2.44 6.35
N TYR A 50 7.98 -1.70 5.39
CA TYR A 50 7.41 -0.48 4.82
C TYR A 50 7.14 -0.72 3.34
N ARG A 51 5.92 -0.44 2.88
CA ARG A 51 5.54 -0.60 1.48
C ARG A 51 4.73 0.59 0.99
N GLU A 52 5.09 1.08 -0.20
CA GLU A 52 4.23 1.94 -1.00
C GLU A 52 3.82 1.17 -2.25
N SER A 53 2.53 1.23 -2.58
CA SER A 53 2.01 0.69 -3.83
C SER A 53 1.06 1.68 -4.47
N TYR A 54 1.08 1.74 -5.79
CA TYR A 54 0.18 2.56 -6.59
C TYR A 54 -0.75 1.65 -7.40
N GLY A 55 -1.99 2.09 -7.61
CA GLY A 55 -2.94 1.50 -8.52
C GLY A 55 -3.69 2.59 -9.30
N LEU A 56 -4.15 2.27 -10.50
CA LEU A 56 -4.98 3.18 -11.31
C LEU A 56 -6.34 3.37 -10.64
N ALA A 57 -6.73 4.60 -10.30
CA ALA A 57 -7.96 4.83 -9.56
C ALA A 57 -9.23 4.39 -10.32
N ASP A 58 -9.19 4.41 -11.66
CA ASP A 58 -10.32 4.03 -12.52
C ASP A 58 -10.75 2.56 -12.37
N ASN A 59 -9.86 1.68 -11.92
CA ASN A 59 -10.14 0.25 -11.76
C ASN A 59 -9.53 -0.37 -10.50
N PHE A 60 -9.07 0.44 -9.56
CA PHE A 60 -8.56 -0.02 -8.27
C PHE A 60 -9.72 -0.36 -7.33
N HIS A 61 -9.64 -1.54 -6.71
CA HIS A 61 -10.61 -2.00 -5.73
C HIS A 61 -9.88 -2.30 -4.41
N TYR A 62 -10.39 -1.78 -3.31
CA TYR A 62 -9.91 -2.08 -1.97
C TYR A 62 -11.08 -2.57 -1.12
N GLU A 63 -10.93 -3.76 -0.56
CA GLU A 63 -11.94 -4.36 0.30
C GLU A 63 -11.43 -4.43 1.74
N ILE A 64 -12.28 -3.99 2.67
CA ILE A 64 -12.03 -4.10 4.11
C ILE A 64 -13.34 -4.49 4.80
N THR A 65 -13.24 -5.42 5.75
CA THR A 65 -14.33 -5.72 6.68
C THR A 65 -14.05 -4.98 7.98
N ILE A 66 -15.00 -4.14 8.40
CA ILE A 66 -14.98 -3.46 9.70
C ILE A 66 -15.96 -4.20 10.60
N ASN A 67 -15.45 -4.74 11.72
CA ASN A 67 -16.24 -5.46 12.71
C ASN A 67 -16.75 -4.52 13.81
#